data_AF-A0A8C4JYC8-F1
#
_entry.id   AF-A0A8C4JYC8-F1
#
_cell.length_a   1.000
_cell.length_b   1.000
_cell.length_c   1.000
_cell.angle_alpha   90.00
_cell.angle_beta   90.00
_cell.angle_gamma   90.00
#
_symmetry.space_group_name_H-M   'P 1'
#
loop_
_entity.id
_entity.type
_entity.pdbx_description
1 polymer ?
#
loop_
_entity_poly.entity_id
_entity_poly.type
_entity_poly.pdbx_seq_one_letter_code
_entity_poly.pdbx_strand_id
1 'polypeptide(L)'
;MKNGCMDKGAIQHEMNHALGFIHEQARSDRDSFVKIMWEHILAGEQGNFGKVNSKNLGLPYDYSSVMHYGAFDFSSTPGEPTIVPIPDPSVPIGQREGLSNLDVAKINKLYKCNCCSSVLPKYEGSFSSVNYPSPYPNNSNCLWLIRIPQNKVFLQFEAFDLQLSSDCSSDYVKIYNGNSKNSPVLLDKYCGKGPLPSLVASGSTMLIEFASDETITATGFRASYIRVNCGDTFTVSNGVITSPNYPNKYPQNQACFWIISSPVGYKIYLKMLSFELEDNDRCIYDYLLIHDGSQPTSPGVGPYCGTRKVADFTSTGSFVLVEFHSDTVWEFPGFKMNYTFGR
;
A
#
# COMPACT_ATOMS: atom_id res chain seq x y z
N MET A 1 -22.20 -33.73 5.56
CA MET A 1 -21.19 -32.99 6.34
C MET A 1 -21.38 -31.51 6.04
N LYS A 2 -21.88 -30.72 7.00
CA LYS A 2 -21.87 -29.25 6.88
C LYS A 2 -20.44 -28.80 7.18
N ASN A 3 -19.77 -28.11 6.25
CA ASN A 3 -18.40 -27.61 6.41
C ASN A 3 -18.34 -26.47 7.45
N GLY A 4 -18.57 -26.78 8.73
CA GLY A 4 -18.77 -25.81 9.80
C GLY A 4 -17.54 -25.00 10.20
N CYS A 5 -16.35 -25.34 9.72
CA CYS A 5 -15.10 -24.67 10.10
C CYS A 5 -14.49 -23.80 8.98
N MET A 6 -15.06 -23.81 7.76
CA MET A 6 -14.50 -23.11 6.59
C MET A 6 -15.41 -22.00 6.07
N ASP A 7 -16.45 -21.67 6.83
CA ASP A 7 -17.30 -20.50 6.58
C ASP A 7 -16.56 -19.21 6.99
N LYS A 8 -16.74 -18.15 6.21
CA LYS A 8 -16.11 -16.84 6.45
C LYS A 8 -16.44 -16.29 7.84
N GLY A 9 -17.69 -16.40 8.30
CA GLY A 9 -18.08 -15.89 9.61
C GLY A 9 -17.47 -16.68 10.75
N ALA A 10 -17.46 -18.01 10.66
CA ALA A 10 -16.81 -18.89 11.62
C ALA A 10 -15.30 -18.62 11.73
N ILE A 11 -14.60 -18.45 10.60
CA ILE A 11 -13.17 -18.11 10.62
C ILE A 11 -12.95 -16.75 11.31
N GLN A 12 -13.79 -15.75 10.99
CA GLN A 12 -13.69 -14.42 11.58
C GLN A 12 -14.03 -14.42 13.08
N HIS A 13 -14.96 -15.26 13.53
CA HIS A 13 -15.29 -15.46 14.95
C HIS A 13 -14.07 -15.97 15.74
N GLU A 14 -13.46 -17.05 15.28
CA GLU A 14 -12.29 -17.63 15.95
C GLU A 14 -11.08 -16.68 15.91
N MET A 15 -10.90 -15.95 14.80
CA MET A 15 -9.87 -14.93 14.70
C MET A 15 -10.10 -13.81 15.72
N ASN A 16 -11.34 -13.37 15.93
CA ASN A 16 -11.67 -12.35 16.93
C ASN A 16 -11.35 -12.82 18.35
N HIS A 17 -11.59 -14.10 18.69
CA HIS A 17 -11.12 -14.65 19.97
C HIS A 17 -9.61 -14.56 20.13
N ALA A 18 -8.84 -14.90 19.09
CA ALA A 18 -7.38 -14.75 19.10
C ALA A 18 -6.94 -13.27 19.23
N LEU A 19 -7.74 -12.33 18.69
CA LEU A 19 -7.56 -10.88 18.85
C LEU A 19 -8.06 -10.36 20.22
N GLY A 20 -8.43 -11.23 21.16
CA GLY A 20 -8.83 -10.87 22.51
C GLY A 20 -10.30 -10.47 22.65
N PHE A 21 -11.16 -10.79 21.67
CA PHE A 21 -12.58 -10.57 21.79
C PHE A 21 -13.21 -11.66 22.65
N ILE A 22 -14.08 -11.23 23.55
CA ILE A 22 -15.06 -12.10 24.22
C ILE A 22 -16.38 -12.06 23.45
N HIS A 23 -17.28 -13.00 23.74
CA HIS A 23 -18.63 -12.97 23.18
C HIS A 23 -19.42 -11.73 23.61
N GLU A 24 -20.22 -11.18 22.70
CA GLU A 24 -20.92 -9.91 22.90
C GLU A 24 -21.99 -9.99 24.01
N GLN A 25 -22.69 -11.12 24.10
CA GLN A 25 -23.66 -11.38 25.17
C GLN A 25 -23.03 -11.58 26.55
N ALA A 26 -21.70 -11.67 26.65
CA ALA A 26 -20.97 -11.80 27.92
C ALA A 26 -20.54 -10.44 28.50
N ARG A 27 -20.84 -9.31 27.85
CA ARG A 27 -20.45 -7.97 28.34
C ARG A 27 -21.01 -7.66 29.73
N SER A 28 -20.32 -6.85 30.52
CA SER A 28 -20.79 -6.49 31.87
C SER A 28 -22.07 -5.64 31.86
N ASP A 29 -22.34 -4.93 30.76
CA ASP A 29 -23.50 -4.07 30.53
C ASP A 29 -24.62 -4.72 29.71
N ARG A 30 -24.54 -6.01 29.36
CA ARG A 30 -25.53 -6.63 28.45
C ARG A 30 -26.99 -6.56 28.91
N ASP A 31 -27.23 -6.50 30.21
CA ASP A 31 -28.61 -6.48 30.78
C ASP A 31 -29.39 -5.20 30.45
N SER A 32 -28.73 -4.18 29.89
CA SER A 32 -29.39 -2.99 29.34
C SER A 32 -29.88 -3.16 27.89
N PHE A 33 -29.55 -4.27 27.24
CA PHE A 33 -29.74 -4.50 25.80
C PHE A 33 -30.40 -5.85 25.50
N VAL A 34 -30.11 -6.87 26.30
CA VAL A 34 -30.72 -8.21 26.16
C VAL A 34 -31.15 -8.74 27.51
N LYS A 35 -32.19 -9.58 27.49
CA LYS A 35 -32.61 -10.42 28.61
C LYS A 35 -32.22 -11.86 28.34
N ILE A 36 -31.59 -12.49 29.34
CA ILE A 36 -31.30 -13.93 29.33
C ILE A 36 -32.49 -14.68 29.92
N MET A 37 -33.04 -15.63 29.17
CA MET A 37 -34.15 -16.50 29.57
C MET A 37 -33.58 -17.78 30.19
N TRP A 38 -33.18 -17.70 31.46
CA TRP A 38 -32.48 -18.77 32.16
C TRP A 38 -33.24 -20.09 32.20
N GLU A 39 -34.57 -20.01 32.26
CA GLU A 39 -35.51 -21.13 32.21
C GLU A 39 -35.48 -21.90 30.88
N HIS A 40 -35.04 -21.26 29.80
CA HIS A 40 -34.96 -21.87 28.47
C HIS A 40 -33.58 -22.47 28.17
N ILE A 41 -32.57 -22.27 29.03
CA ILE A 41 -31.21 -22.75 28.79
C ILE A 41 -31.10 -24.24 29.17
N LEU A 42 -30.43 -25.01 28.32
CA LEU A 42 -30.10 -26.41 28.57
C LEU A 42 -29.35 -26.57 29.92
N ALA A 43 -29.75 -27.55 30.72
CA ALA A 43 -29.12 -27.81 32.01
C ALA A 43 -27.62 -28.11 31.85
N GLY A 44 -26.76 -27.34 32.52
CA GLY A 44 -25.30 -27.42 32.41
C GLY A 44 -24.68 -26.31 31.56
N GLU A 45 -25.46 -25.65 30.70
CA GLU A 45 -24.96 -24.65 29.73
C GLU A 45 -25.08 -23.20 30.23
N GLN A 46 -25.58 -22.98 31.45
CA GLN A 46 -25.78 -21.64 32.03
C GLN A 46 -24.47 -20.84 32.12
N GLY A 47 -23.33 -21.52 32.24
CA GLY A 47 -22.01 -20.88 32.27
C GLY A 47 -21.68 -20.07 31.02
N ASN A 48 -22.23 -20.45 29.85
CA ASN A 48 -21.98 -19.76 28.58
C ASN A 48 -22.60 -18.35 28.50
N PHE A 49 -23.49 -18.01 29.43
CA PHE A 49 -24.21 -16.73 29.50
C PHE A 49 -23.71 -15.82 30.64
N GLY A 50 -22.61 -16.22 31.28
CA GLY A 50 -21.94 -15.46 32.34
C GLY A 50 -21.41 -14.11 31.84
N LYS A 51 -21.36 -13.13 32.76
CA LYS A 51 -20.72 -11.83 32.48
C LYS A 51 -19.22 -11.91 32.67
N VAL A 52 -18.51 -11.19 31.81
CA VAL A 52 -17.09 -10.86 31.93
C VAL A 52 -16.98 -9.35 32.15
N ASN A 53 -15.98 -8.90 32.93
CA ASN A 53 -15.73 -7.49 33.17
C ASN A 53 -15.17 -6.80 31.91
N SER A 54 -16.05 -6.49 30.96
CA SER A 54 -15.74 -5.77 29.72
C SER A 54 -16.95 -4.96 29.27
N LYS A 55 -16.69 -3.72 28.82
CA LYS A 55 -17.67 -2.84 28.14
C LYS A 55 -17.25 -2.55 26.69
N ASN A 56 -16.50 -3.46 26.06
CA ASN A 56 -16.01 -3.30 24.68
C ASN A 56 -15.38 -1.93 24.40
N LEU A 57 -14.50 -1.46 25.29
CA LEU A 57 -13.82 -0.17 25.15
C LEU A 57 -14.80 1.03 25.07
N GLY A 58 -16.02 0.90 25.61
CA GLY A 58 -17.06 1.94 25.57
C GLY A 58 -17.81 2.05 24.24
N LEU A 59 -17.73 1.04 23.38
CA LEU A 59 -18.52 0.98 22.15
C LEU A 59 -19.99 0.56 22.42
N PRO A 60 -20.95 0.97 21.58
CA PRO A 60 -22.35 0.51 21.67
C PRO A 60 -22.49 -1.02 21.68
N TYR A 61 -23.63 -1.52 22.14
CA TYR A 61 -23.95 -2.95 22.08
C TYR A 61 -24.19 -3.40 20.64
N ASP A 62 -23.53 -4.48 20.22
CA ASP A 62 -23.58 -4.93 18.83
C ASP A 62 -24.38 -6.24 18.67
N TYR A 63 -25.69 -6.11 18.50
CA TYR A 63 -26.59 -7.24 18.18
C TYR A 63 -26.14 -8.04 16.95
N SER A 64 -25.44 -7.39 16.01
CA SER A 64 -24.95 -7.98 14.78
C SER A 64 -23.51 -8.48 14.86
N SER A 65 -22.87 -8.47 16.03
CA SER A 65 -21.49 -8.92 16.17
C SER A 65 -21.38 -10.38 15.75
N VAL A 66 -20.30 -10.72 15.03
CA VAL A 66 -19.97 -12.13 14.77
C VAL A 66 -19.71 -12.89 16.07
N MET A 67 -19.39 -12.17 17.16
CA MET A 67 -19.17 -12.69 18.50
C MET A 67 -20.45 -12.79 19.35
N HIS A 68 -21.62 -12.44 18.82
CA HIS A 68 -22.88 -12.59 19.52
C HIS A 68 -23.46 -14.01 19.29
N TYR A 69 -24.01 -14.61 20.34
CA TYR A 69 -24.81 -15.84 20.23
C TYR A 69 -26.14 -15.59 19.51
N GLY A 70 -26.65 -16.58 18.80
CA GLY A 70 -28.00 -16.56 18.26
C GLY A 70 -29.06 -16.59 19.36
N ALA A 71 -30.27 -16.13 19.05
CA ALA A 71 -31.38 -16.06 20.00
C ALA A 71 -31.77 -17.42 20.62
N PHE A 72 -31.51 -18.52 19.92
CA PHE A 72 -31.92 -19.88 20.30
C PHE A 72 -30.73 -20.77 20.72
N ASP A 73 -29.52 -20.23 20.77
CA ASP A 73 -28.34 -21.00 21.13
C ASP A 73 -28.50 -21.59 22.54
N PHE A 74 -28.16 -22.87 22.69
CA PHE A 74 -28.30 -23.63 23.94
C PHE A 74 -29.73 -23.72 24.50
N SER A 75 -30.76 -23.56 23.66
CA SER A 75 -32.15 -23.72 24.09
C SER A 75 -32.49 -25.17 24.42
N SER A 76 -33.16 -25.38 25.55
CA SER A 76 -33.70 -26.67 26.00
C SER A 76 -35.02 -27.03 25.30
N THR A 77 -35.70 -26.04 24.71
CA THR A 77 -37.03 -26.18 24.11
C THR A 77 -37.04 -25.60 22.69
N PRO A 78 -37.33 -26.40 21.64
CA PRO A 78 -37.36 -25.91 20.27
C PRO A 78 -38.28 -24.70 20.09
N GLY A 79 -37.75 -23.60 19.54
CA GLY A 79 -38.51 -22.38 19.27
C GLY A 79 -38.56 -21.39 20.44
N GLU A 80 -38.02 -21.74 21.61
CA GLU A 80 -37.93 -20.83 22.75
C GLU A 80 -36.55 -20.15 22.78
N PRO A 81 -36.47 -18.81 22.77
CA PRO A 81 -35.20 -18.10 22.77
C PRO A 81 -34.55 -18.10 24.16
N THR A 82 -33.23 -18.23 24.20
CA THR A 82 -32.39 -18.07 25.41
C THR A 82 -31.94 -16.63 25.60
N ILE A 83 -31.91 -15.84 24.52
CA ILE A 83 -31.57 -14.40 24.53
C ILE A 83 -32.65 -13.62 23.81
N VAL A 84 -33.20 -12.60 24.47
CA VAL A 84 -34.24 -11.72 23.92
C VAL A 84 -33.76 -10.27 23.95
N PRO A 85 -33.65 -9.58 22.80
CA PRO A 85 -33.32 -8.16 22.77
C PRO A 85 -34.38 -7.30 23.43
N ILE A 86 -33.97 -6.19 24.02
CA ILE A 86 -34.84 -5.19 24.64
C ILE A 86 -34.47 -3.78 24.15
N PRO A 87 -35.45 -2.87 24.02
CA PRO A 87 -36.89 -3.06 24.29
C PRO A 87 -37.65 -3.78 23.17
N ASP A 88 -37.00 -4.07 22.04
CA ASP A 88 -37.63 -4.66 20.86
C ASP A 88 -37.14 -6.11 20.63
N PRO A 89 -37.97 -7.12 20.96
CA PRO A 89 -37.63 -8.53 20.76
C PRO A 89 -37.46 -8.96 19.30
N SER A 90 -37.88 -8.13 18.33
CA SER A 90 -37.81 -8.47 16.90
C SER A 90 -36.43 -8.23 16.29
N VAL A 91 -35.52 -7.56 17.01
CA VAL A 91 -34.16 -7.29 16.54
C VAL A 91 -33.40 -8.61 16.31
N PRO A 92 -32.86 -8.86 15.12
CA PRO A 92 -32.06 -10.06 14.88
C PRO A 92 -30.75 -10.00 15.65
N ILE A 93 -30.37 -11.13 16.26
CA ILE A 93 -29.12 -11.29 17.02
C ILE A 93 -28.38 -12.54 16.62
N GLY A 94 -27.05 -12.44 16.66
CA GLY A 94 -26.15 -13.56 16.34
C GLY A 94 -26.16 -13.91 14.86
N GLN A 95 -25.08 -13.56 14.17
CA GLN A 95 -24.88 -13.87 12.75
C GLN A 95 -23.52 -14.52 12.50
N ARG A 96 -23.36 -15.14 11.32
CA ARG A 96 -22.11 -15.74 10.83
C ARG A 96 -21.80 -15.37 9.36
N GLU A 97 -22.25 -14.21 8.91
CA GLU A 97 -21.96 -13.63 7.60
C GLU A 97 -20.59 -12.90 7.56
N GLY A 98 -20.13 -12.39 8.70
CA GLY A 98 -18.79 -11.84 8.88
C GLY A 98 -18.69 -10.72 9.92
N LEU A 99 -17.57 -10.01 10.00
CA LEU A 99 -17.39 -8.88 10.93
C LEU A 99 -18.44 -7.78 10.70
N SER A 100 -19.10 -7.34 11.76
CA SER A 100 -19.92 -6.13 11.74
C SER A 100 -19.04 -4.86 11.68
N ASN A 101 -19.66 -3.71 11.44
CA ASN A 101 -18.96 -2.41 11.54
C ASN A 101 -18.42 -2.14 12.96
N LEU A 102 -19.13 -2.61 14.00
CA LEU A 102 -18.69 -2.43 15.39
C LEU A 102 -17.62 -3.44 15.81
N ASP A 103 -17.59 -4.64 15.22
CA ASP A 103 -16.47 -5.57 15.35
C ASP A 103 -15.19 -4.90 14.80
N VAL A 104 -15.25 -4.35 13.57
CA VAL A 104 -14.13 -3.63 12.95
C VAL A 104 -13.73 -2.41 13.78
N ALA A 105 -14.69 -1.61 14.27
CA ALA A 105 -14.41 -0.46 15.12
C ALA A 105 -13.73 -0.86 16.43
N LYS A 106 -14.12 -2.00 17.02
CA LYS A 106 -13.49 -2.54 18.22
C LYS A 106 -12.07 -3.01 17.95
N ILE A 107 -11.80 -3.67 16.81
CA ILE A 107 -10.43 -4.03 16.40
C ILE A 107 -9.59 -2.76 16.27
N ASN A 108 -10.10 -1.77 15.52
CA ASN A 108 -9.39 -0.51 15.31
C ASN A 108 -9.13 0.23 16.62
N LYS A 109 -10.08 0.23 17.56
CA LYS A 109 -9.91 0.88 18.87
C LYS A 109 -8.95 0.12 19.79
N LEU A 110 -9.04 -1.21 19.80
CA LEU A 110 -8.20 -2.07 20.64
C LEU A 110 -6.72 -2.00 20.21
N TYR A 111 -6.48 -1.98 18.91
CA TYR A 111 -5.14 -1.97 18.32
C TYR A 111 -4.68 -0.58 17.86
N LYS A 112 -5.43 0.49 18.19
CA LYS A 112 -5.13 1.88 17.79
C LYS A 112 -4.86 2.01 16.29
N CYS A 113 -5.64 1.31 15.48
CA CYS A 113 -5.48 1.30 14.03
C CYS A 113 -5.93 2.66 13.47
N ASN A 114 -4.97 3.48 13.06
CA ASN A 114 -5.25 4.62 12.19
C ASN A 114 -5.42 4.06 10.77
N CYS A 115 -6.64 4.15 10.22
CA CYS A 115 -7.06 3.54 8.94
C CYS A 115 -6.43 4.20 7.70
N CYS A 116 -5.11 4.35 7.67
CA CYS A 116 -4.37 4.87 6.52
C CYS A 116 -3.72 3.77 5.68
N SER A 117 -3.80 2.51 6.11
CA SER A 117 -3.24 1.40 5.34
C SER A 117 -4.19 0.95 4.23
N SER A 118 -3.66 0.58 3.06
CA SER A 118 -4.48 0.16 1.91
C SER A 118 -3.70 -0.72 0.93
N VAL A 119 -4.41 -1.63 0.26
CA VAL A 119 -3.90 -2.30 -0.94
C VAL A 119 -4.36 -1.51 -2.15
N LEU A 120 -3.44 -1.21 -3.07
CA LEU A 120 -3.64 -0.35 -4.23
C LEU A 120 -3.44 -1.21 -5.50
N PRO A 121 -4.53 -1.82 -6.03
CA PRO A 121 -4.45 -2.79 -7.13
C PRO A 121 -4.61 -2.17 -8.54
N LYS A 122 -4.90 -0.86 -8.61
CA LYS A 122 -5.17 -0.18 -9.88
C LYS A 122 -3.87 0.04 -10.65
N TYR A 123 -3.97 0.23 -11.96
CA TYR A 123 -2.81 0.54 -12.82
C TYR A 123 -2.22 1.93 -12.59
N GLU A 124 -2.96 2.80 -11.93
CA GLU A 124 -2.52 4.12 -11.51
C GLU A 124 -3.34 4.56 -10.30
N GLY A 125 -2.80 5.50 -9.53
CA GLY A 125 -3.52 6.12 -8.44
C GLY A 125 -2.65 7.04 -7.61
N SER A 126 -3.24 7.55 -6.54
CA SER A 126 -2.57 8.42 -5.59
C SER A 126 -2.97 8.07 -4.16
N PHE A 127 -2.10 8.38 -3.22
CA PHE A 127 -2.34 8.26 -1.79
C PHE A 127 -1.58 9.37 -1.05
N SER A 128 -1.97 9.61 0.20
CA SER A 128 -1.38 10.67 1.01
C SER A 128 -1.33 10.24 2.47
N SER A 129 -0.49 10.94 3.25
CA SER A 129 -0.63 10.91 4.70
C SER A 129 -2.03 11.36 5.11
N VAL A 130 -2.49 10.89 6.28
CA VAL A 130 -3.77 11.31 6.86
C VAL A 130 -3.78 12.84 7.00
N ASN A 131 -4.93 13.46 6.73
CA ASN A 131 -5.18 14.91 6.77
C ASN A 131 -4.47 15.78 5.73
N TYR A 132 -3.55 15.24 4.91
CA TYR A 132 -2.87 16.05 3.89
C TYR A 132 -3.87 16.89 3.07
N PRO A 133 -3.66 18.21 2.89
CA PRO A 133 -2.43 18.97 3.16
C PRO A 133 -2.31 19.55 4.59
N SER A 134 -3.23 19.23 5.49
CA SER A 134 -3.10 19.56 6.93
C SER A 134 -2.17 18.57 7.64
N PRO A 135 -1.63 18.92 8.81
CA PRO A 135 -0.67 18.07 9.48
C PRO A 135 -1.16 16.65 9.79
N TYR A 136 -0.29 15.67 9.58
CA TYR A 136 -0.60 14.27 9.88
C TYR A 136 -0.73 14.05 11.40
N PRO A 137 -1.44 12.99 11.86
CA PRO A 137 -1.51 12.65 13.27
C PRO A 137 -0.22 12.06 13.83
N ASN A 138 0.06 12.29 15.12
CA ASN A 138 1.04 11.53 15.90
C ASN A 138 0.67 10.05 15.95
N ASN A 139 1.66 9.19 16.19
CA ASN A 139 1.51 7.74 16.31
C ASN A 139 0.84 7.09 15.07
N SER A 140 1.05 7.68 13.89
CA SER A 140 0.58 7.09 12.64
C SER A 140 1.46 5.90 12.28
N ASN A 141 0.84 4.84 11.79
CA ASN A 141 1.54 3.67 11.25
C ASN A 141 0.75 3.17 10.04
N CYS A 142 1.17 3.63 8.87
CA CYS A 142 0.44 3.45 7.61
C CYS A 142 1.25 2.59 6.66
N LEU A 143 0.56 1.67 5.98
CA LEU A 143 1.14 0.82 4.95
C LEU A 143 0.31 0.87 3.67
N TRP A 144 0.94 1.25 2.57
CA TRP A 144 0.35 1.14 1.24
C TRP A 144 1.07 0.06 0.45
N LEU A 145 0.33 -0.98 0.06
CA LEU A 145 0.83 -2.02 -0.82
C LEU A 145 0.31 -1.79 -2.24
N ILE A 146 1.16 -1.29 -3.12
CA ILE A 146 0.86 -1.24 -4.55
C ILE A 146 1.11 -2.63 -5.12
N ARG A 147 0.12 -3.18 -5.83
CA ARG A 147 0.21 -4.50 -6.47
C ARG A 147 -0.41 -4.47 -7.84
N ILE A 148 0.43 -4.48 -8.87
CA ILE A 148 0.00 -4.41 -10.27
C ILE A 148 0.45 -5.69 -10.97
N PRO A 149 -0.41 -6.71 -11.15
CA PRO A 149 -0.03 -7.96 -11.79
C PRO A 149 0.67 -7.72 -13.14
N GLN A 150 1.78 -8.40 -13.38
CA GLN A 150 2.53 -8.40 -14.65
C GLN A 150 3.20 -7.06 -15.05
N ASN A 151 3.04 -5.98 -14.29
CA ASN A 151 3.70 -4.69 -14.56
C ASN A 151 4.55 -4.26 -13.38
N LYS A 152 5.53 -3.41 -13.62
CA LYS A 152 6.32 -2.73 -12.58
C LYS A 152 5.60 -1.46 -12.13
N VAL A 153 6.07 -0.88 -11.02
CA VAL A 153 5.49 0.32 -10.40
C VAL A 153 6.49 1.45 -10.48
N PHE A 154 6.09 2.58 -11.06
CA PHE A 154 6.77 3.87 -10.90
C PHE A 154 6.02 4.69 -9.83
N LEU A 155 6.73 5.15 -8.81
CA LEU A 155 6.21 5.95 -7.70
C LEU A 155 6.90 7.32 -7.69
N GLN A 156 6.12 8.38 -7.52
CA GLN A 156 6.62 9.74 -7.37
C GLN A 156 5.93 10.47 -6.21
N PHE A 157 6.61 11.44 -5.62
CA PHE A 157 6.08 12.30 -4.58
C PHE A 157 5.78 13.70 -5.16
N GLU A 158 4.52 14.11 -5.06
CA GLU A 158 4.06 15.44 -5.48
C GLU A 158 4.35 16.49 -4.41
N ALA A 159 4.31 16.09 -3.15
CA ALA A 159 4.67 16.91 -1.99
C ALA A 159 5.18 16.02 -0.85
N PHE A 160 6.12 16.54 -0.08
CA PHE A 160 6.68 15.83 1.07
C PHE A 160 7.21 16.82 2.12
N ASP A 161 6.76 16.66 3.35
CA ASP A 161 7.13 17.48 4.49
C ASP A 161 6.82 16.71 5.79
N LEU A 162 7.84 16.09 6.36
CA LEU A 162 7.79 15.39 7.65
C LEU A 162 8.68 16.10 8.67
N GLN A 163 8.49 15.79 9.95
CA GLN A 163 9.42 16.22 11.00
C GLN A 163 10.85 15.82 10.65
N LEU A 164 11.75 16.80 10.61
CA LEU A 164 13.17 16.55 10.41
C LEU A 164 13.79 16.03 11.71
N SER A 165 14.52 14.92 11.62
CA SER A 165 15.39 14.41 12.68
C SER A 165 16.69 13.89 12.04
N SER A 166 17.76 13.78 12.85
CA SER A 166 19.12 13.49 12.35
C SER A 166 19.24 12.20 11.53
N ASP A 167 18.45 11.19 11.88
CA ASP A 167 18.45 9.84 11.28
C ASP A 167 17.05 9.42 10.82
N CYS A 168 16.11 10.37 10.77
CA CYS A 168 14.71 10.11 10.48
C CYS A 168 14.08 9.03 11.38
N SER A 169 14.51 8.94 12.65
CA SER A 169 13.97 7.98 13.60
C SER A 169 12.61 8.38 14.19
N SER A 170 12.32 9.69 14.26
CA SER A 170 11.01 10.23 14.67
C SER A 170 9.93 9.89 13.66
N ASP A 171 9.91 10.62 12.55
CA ASP A 171 8.92 10.48 11.49
C ASP A 171 9.63 10.13 10.20
N TYR A 172 9.09 9.17 9.45
CA TYR A 172 9.71 8.76 8.19
C TYR A 172 8.75 8.13 7.21
N VAL A 173 9.12 8.24 5.94
CA VAL A 173 8.69 7.29 4.90
C VAL A 173 9.83 6.33 4.59
N LYS A 174 9.50 5.06 4.39
CA LYS A 174 10.40 4.01 3.93
C LYS A 174 9.73 3.19 2.84
N ILE A 175 10.49 2.79 1.82
CA ILE A 175 9.95 2.15 0.61
C ILE A 175 10.70 0.86 0.34
N TYR A 176 9.94 -0.22 0.17
CA TYR A 176 10.44 -1.56 -0.03
C TYR A 176 10.14 -2.05 -1.45
N ASN A 177 11.12 -2.71 -2.06
CA ASN A 177 11.08 -3.36 -3.37
C ASN A 177 10.36 -4.72 -3.30
N GLY A 178 9.09 -4.72 -2.91
CA GLY A 178 8.32 -5.94 -2.75
C GLY A 178 7.04 -5.73 -1.96
N ASN A 179 6.52 -6.83 -1.40
CA ASN A 179 5.22 -6.85 -0.72
C ASN A 179 5.33 -6.89 0.82
N SER A 180 6.54 -6.79 1.38
CA SER A 180 6.76 -6.92 2.82
C SER A 180 7.92 -6.06 3.31
N LYS A 181 7.99 -5.84 4.63
CA LYS A 181 9.12 -5.12 5.27
C LYS A 181 10.44 -5.89 5.24
N ASN A 182 10.43 -7.15 4.82
CA ASN A 182 11.63 -7.97 4.62
C ASN A 182 12.17 -7.90 3.18
N SER A 183 11.43 -7.25 2.28
CA SER A 183 11.88 -7.04 0.90
C SER A 183 13.06 -6.04 0.85
N PRO A 184 13.90 -6.07 -0.21
CA PRO A 184 14.98 -5.10 -0.37
C PRO A 184 14.48 -3.67 -0.28
N VAL A 185 15.28 -2.75 0.27
CA VAL A 185 14.88 -1.35 0.45
C VAL A 185 15.20 -0.54 -0.81
N LEU A 186 14.20 0.18 -1.35
CA LEU A 186 14.39 1.15 -2.44
C LEU A 186 14.77 2.53 -1.91
N LEU A 187 14.14 2.92 -0.81
CA LEU A 187 14.43 4.16 -0.09
C LEU A 187 14.36 3.85 1.39
N ASP A 188 15.46 4.09 2.11
CA ASP A 188 15.47 3.94 3.56
C ASP A 188 14.70 5.08 4.24
N LYS A 189 14.75 5.16 5.57
CA LYS A 189 14.05 6.22 6.32
C LYS A 189 14.40 7.61 5.78
N TYR A 190 13.38 8.30 5.30
CA TYR A 190 13.49 9.66 4.78
C TYR A 190 12.48 10.59 5.46
N CYS A 191 12.90 11.81 5.76
CA CYS A 191 12.14 12.81 6.53
C CYS A 191 12.58 14.23 6.18
N GLY A 192 11.98 15.23 6.82
CA GLY A 192 12.17 16.65 6.48
C GLY A 192 11.32 17.09 5.29
N LYS A 193 11.69 18.24 4.72
CA LYS A 193 11.00 18.82 3.56
C LYS A 193 11.63 18.34 2.25
N GLY A 194 10.78 17.96 1.31
CA GLY A 194 11.16 17.39 0.02
C GLY A 194 11.93 18.36 -0.92
N PRO A 195 12.17 17.93 -2.18
CA PRO A 195 11.56 16.78 -2.85
C PRO A 195 12.15 15.42 -2.48
N LEU A 196 11.37 14.34 -2.71
CA LEU A 196 11.86 12.95 -2.70
C LEU A 196 12.14 12.48 -4.13
N PRO A 197 13.08 11.54 -4.32
CA PRO A 197 13.26 10.93 -5.62
C PRO A 197 12.08 10.02 -5.98
N SER A 198 11.74 9.97 -7.27
CA SER A 198 10.89 8.91 -7.78
C SER A 198 11.63 7.57 -7.76
N LEU A 199 10.88 6.47 -7.77
CA LEU A 199 11.42 5.11 -7.67
C LEU A 199 10.68 4.17 -8.61
N VAL A 200 11.39 3.16 -9.11
CA VAL A 200 10.82 2.08 -9.92
C VAL A 200 11.06 0.76 -9.19
N ALA A 201 9.99 0.02 -8.91
CA ALA A 201 10.12 -1.33 -8.36
C ALA A 201 10.70 -2.29 -9.41
N SER A 202 11.52 -3.24 -8.97
CA SER A 202 12.06 -4.28 -9.84
C SER A 202 11.00 -5.32 -10.23
N GLY A 203 9.91 -5.43 -9.45
CA GLY A 203 8.80 -6.35 -9.67
C GLY A 203 7.42 -5.68 -9.61
N SER A 204 6.39 -6.50 -9.45
CA SER A 204 4.97 -6.08 -9.52
C SER A 204 4.37 -5.55 -8.23
N THR A 205 5.19 -5.36 -7.20
CA THR A 205 4.75 -4.93 -5.88
C THR A 205 5.72 -3.93 -5.28
N MET A 206 5.19 -2.93 -4.61
CA MET A 206 5.94 -1.94 -3.84
C MET A 206 5.20 -1.68 -2.54
N LEU A 207 5.90 -1.72 -1.40
CA LEU A 207 5.34 -1.43 -0.09
C LEU A 207 5.90 -0.10 0.41
N ILE A 208 5.01 0.79 0.79
CA ILE A 208 5.32 2.10 1.37
C ILE A 208 4.91 2.07 2.83
N GLU A 209 5.84 2.41 3.70
CA GLU A 209 5.63 2.58 5.14
C GLU A 209 5.76 4.06 5.51
N PHE A 210 4.78 4.56 6.25
CA PHE A 210 4.87 5.84 6.94
C PHE A 210 4.65 5.61 8.44
N ALA A 211 5.57 6.13 9.25
CA ALA A 211 5.44 6.12 10.70
C ALA A 211 5.69 7.51 11.27
N SER A 212 4.95 7.88 12.33
CA SER A 212 5.20 9.09 13.13
C SER A 212 5.25 8.79 14.63
N ASP A 213 6.00 9.62 15.36
CA ASP A 213 6.16 9.51 16.81
C ASP A 213 5.03 10.21 17.60
N GLU A 214 5.20 10.37 18.92
CA GLU A 214 4.21 10.95 19.82
C GLU A 214 4.08 12.48 19.74
N THR A 215 4.98 13.14 19.03
CA THR A 215 5.15 14.60 19.02
C THR A 215 5.36 15.15 17.61
N ILE A 216 5.37 16.49 17.49
CA ILE A 216 5.79 17.30 16.32
C ILE A 216 5.35 16.75 14.96
N THR A 217 4.39 17.42 14.32
CA THR A 217 3.91 17.03 12.98
C THR A 217 4.21 18.11 11.96
N ALA A 218 4.20 17.71 10.69
CA ALA A 218 4.35 18.59 9.54
C ALA A 218 3.22 18.33 8.52
N THR A 219 3.22 19.01 7.37
CA THR A 219 2.08 18.95 6.43
C THR A 219 1.85 17.58 5.79
N GLY A 220 2.85 16.69 5.84
CA GLY A 220 2.76 15.32 5.35
C GLY A 220 3.18 15.17 3.91
N PHE A 221 2.58 14.22 3.20
CA PHE A 221 2.95 13.94 1.82
C PHE A 221 1.77 13.53 0.97
N ARG A 222 1.94 13.72 -0.35
CA ARG A 222 1.09 13.16 -1.39
C ARG A 222 1.96 12.49 -2.44
N ALA A 223 1.60 11.27 -2.78
CA ALA A 223 2.31 10.46 -3.75
C ALA A 223 1.34 9.92 -4.81
N SER A 224 1.86 9.72 -6.01
CA SER A 224 1.16 9.06 -7.11
C SER A 224 2.02 7.95 -7.70
N TYR A 225 1.35 6.96 -8.25
CA TYR A 225 1.98 5.83 -8.90
C TYR A 225 1.28 5.51 -10.21
N ILE A 226 2.06 4.98 -11.15
CA ILE A 226 1.57 4.45 -12.43
C ILE A 226 2.25 3.11 -12.71
N ARG A 227 1.59 2.29 -13.53
CA ARG A 227 2.20 1.09 -14.10
C ARG A 227 3.26 1.48 -15.11
N VAL A 228 4.36 0.73 -15.12
CA VAL A 228 5.36 0.76 -16.19
C VAL A 228 5.63 -0.68 -16.65
N ASN A 229 5.93 -0.86 -17.93
CA ASN A 229 6.17 -2.18 -18.51
C ASN A 229 7.53 -2.72 -18.11
N CYS A 230 8.53 -1.85 -18.06
CA CYS A 230 9.90 -2.19 -17.71
C CYS A 230 10.61 -1.02 -17.04
N GLY A 231 11.84 -1.24 -16.60
CA GLY A 231 12.54 -0.25 -15.77
C GLY A 231 13.14 -0.84 -14.51
N ASP A 232 13.96 -0.04 -13.82
CA ASP A 232 14.44 -0.33 -12.47
C ASP A 232 15.03 0.94 -11.84
N THR A 233 15.34 0.87 -10.53
CA THR A 233 16.16 1.88 -9.86
C THR A 233 17.57 1.35 -9.64
N PHE A 234 18.56 2.07 -10.20
CA PHE A 234 19.98 1.74 -10.13
C PHE A 234 20.72 2.67 -9.17
N THR A 235 21.47 2.08 -8.23
CA THR A 235 22.28 2.81 -7.24
C THR A 235 23.77 2.49 -7.32
N VAL A 236 24.15 1.49 -8.11
CA VAL A 236 25.54 1.08 -8.31
C VAL A 236 26.27 2.06 -9.22
N SER A 237 27.57 2.26 -9.01
CA SER A 237 28.36 3.36 -9.60
C SER A 237 28.53 3.33 -11.12
N ASN A 238 28.23 2.20 -11.73
CA ASN A 238 28.25 2.03 -13.18
C ASN A 238 27.30 0.90 -13.56
N GLY A 239 26.81 0.94 -14.79
CA GLY A 239 25.93 -0.09 -15.31
C GLY A 239 25.58 0.12 -16.76
N VAL A 240 24.68 -0.72 -17.25
CA VAL A 240 24.20 -0.72 -18.63
C VAL A 240 22.68 -0.74 -18.62
N ILE A 241 22.08 0.12 -19.44
CA ILE A 241 20.64 0.14 -19.69
C ILE A 241 20.43 -0.25 -21.14
N THR A 242 19.48 -1.15 -21.37
CA THR A 242 19.05 -1.56 -22.69
C THR A 242 17.54 -1.48 -22.81
N SER A 243 17.04 -1.23 -24.02
CA SER A 243 15.65 -1.51 -24.35
C SER A 243 15.32 -2.99 -24.08
N PRO A 244 14.04 -3.33 -23.82
CA PRO A 244 13.63 -4.73 -23.69
C PRO A 244 14.02 -5.55 -24.92
N ASN A 245 14.39 -6.81 -24.70
CA ASN A 245 14.82 -7.78 -25.71
C ASN A 245 16.12 -7.46 -26.46
N TYR A 246 16.78 -6.33 -26.21
CA TYR A 246 18.02 -5.95 -26.89
C TYR A 246 19.05 -7.10 -26.88
N PRO A 247 19.69 -7.43 -28.02
CA PRO A 247 19.72 -6.68 -29.27
C PRO A 247 18.56 -6.99 -30.24
N ASN A 248 17.60 -7.83 -29.85
CA ASN A 248 16.39 -8.04 -30.65
C ASN A 248 15.44 -6.86 -30.52
N LYS A 249 14.42 -6.86 -31.38
CA LYS A 249 13.41 -5.80 -31.41
C LYS A 249 12.69 -5.62 -30.07
N TYR A 250 12.50 -4.38 -29.64
CA TYR A 250 11.68 -4.09 -28.46
C TYR A 250 10.22 -4.47 -28.72
N PRO A 251 9.43 -4.83 -27.68
CA PRO A 251 8.00 -5.04 -27.84
C PRO A 251 7.25 -3.74 -28.11
N GLN A 252 6.03 -3.83 -28.64
CA GLN A 252 5.10 -2.70 -28.80
C GLN A 252 4.49 -2.24 -27.46
N ASN A 253 3.93 -1.03 -27.42
CA ASN A 253 3.20 -0.44 -26.29
C ASN A 253 3.99 -0.44 -24.97
N GLN A 254 5.26 -0.07 -25.03
CA GLN A 254 6.11 0.01 -23.86
C GLN A 254 6.06 1.41 -23.25
N ALA A 255 6.03 1.45 -21.92
CA ALA A 255 6.38 2.60 -21.11
C ALA A 255 7.42 2.13 -20.10
N CYS A 256 8.67 2.56 -20.26
CA CYS A 256 9.81 2.05 -19.52
C CYS A 256 10.61 3.15 -18.86
N PHE A 257 10.85 3.00 -17.56
CA PHE A 257 11.39 4.06 -16.70
C PHE A 257 12.60 3.50 -15.95
N TRP A 258 13.80 4.00 -16.22
CA TRP A 258 15.00 3.64 -15.45
C TRP A 258 15.49 4.85 -14.68
N ILE A 259 15.61 4.71 -13.37
CA ILE A 259 16.10 5.77 -12.49
C ILE A 259 17.52 5.41 -12.06
N ILE A 260 18.46 6.31 -12.33
CA ILE A 260 19.83 6.20 -11.83
C ILE A 260 19.97 7.19 -10.67
N SER A 261 20.38 6.69 -9.50
CA SER A 261 20.55 7.45 -8.27
C SER A 261 21.99 7.35 -7.80
N SER A 262 22.75 8.43 -7.93
CA SER A 262 24.09 8.54 -7.38
C SER A 262 24.08 9.08 -5.94
N PRO A 263 25.17 8.89 -5.16
CA PRO A 263 25.33 9.61 -3.91
C PRO A 263 25.40 11.13 -4.12
N VAL A 264 25.02 11.89 -3.10
CA VAL A 264 25.08 13.35 -3.12
C VAL A 264 26.50 13.83 -3.49
N GLY A 265 26.57 14.79 -4.42
CA GLY A 265 27.83 15.37 -4.91
C GLY A 265 28.48 14.62 -6.07
N TYR A 266 27.90 13.52 -6.55
CA TYR A 266 28.30 12.87 -7.80
C TYR A 266 27.37 13.26 -8.94
N LYS A 267 27.93 13.39 -10.14
CA LYS A 267 27.22 13.48 -11.42
C LYS A 267 27.15 12.11 -12.10
N ILE A 268 26.15 11.94 -12.95
CA ILE A 268 25.90 10.74 -13.73
C ILE A 268 26.24 11.07 -15.19
N TYR A 269 27.13 10.28 -15.77
CA TYR A 269 27.52 10.37 -17.18
C TYR A 269 26.86 9.22 -17.93
N LEU A 270 26.08 9.53 -18.96
CA LEU A 270 25.48 8.57 -19.87
C LEU A 270 26.19 8.62 -21.21
N LYS A 271 26.50 7.45 -21.76
CA LYS A 271 27.05 7.34 -23.10
C LYS A 271 26.26 6.33 -23.92
N MET A 272 25.75 6.81 -25.05
CA MET A 272 24.96 6.00 -25.96
C MET A 272 25.88 5.12 -26.82
N LEU A 273 25.69 3.81 -26.77
CA LEU A 273 26.52 2.84 -27.48
C LEU A 273 25.86 2.38 -28.79
N SER A 274 24.53 2.21 -28.78
CA SER A 274 23.71 1.83 -29.93
C SER A 274 22.32 2.42 -29.76
N PHE A 275 21.72 2.90 -30.85
CA PHE A 275 20.41 3.55 -30.85
C PHE A 275 19.73 3.42 -32.22
N GLU A 276 18.58 2.76 -32.25
CA GLU A 276 17.72 2.61 -33.41
C GLU A 276 16.27 2.42 -32.94
N LEU A 277 15.47 3.47 -33.09
CA LEU A 277 14.02 3.46 -32.88
C LEU A 277 13.29 3.78 -34.20
N GLU A 278 11.97 3.67 -34.21
CA GLU A 278 11.15 4.18 -35.31
C GLU A 278 11.47 5.65 -35.60
N ASP A 279 11.64 6.00 -36.88
CA ASP A 279 12.02 7.36 -37.28
C ASP A 279 10.79 8.21 -37.62
N ASN A 280 10.75 9.43 -37.09
CA ASN A 280 9.73 10.42 -37.38
C ASN A 280 10.27 11.83 -37.13
N ASP A 281 9.88 12.81 -37.96
CA ASP A 281 10.34 14.20 -37.86
C ASP A 281 10.18 14.84 -36.46
N ARG A 282 9.21 14.37 -35.66
CA ARG A 282 8.92 14.88 -34.31
C ARG A 282 9.10 13.85 -33.21
N CYS A 283 9.52 12.63 -33.53
CA CYS A 283 9.67 11.53 -32.56
C CYS A 283 8.42 11.31 -31.68
N ILE A 284 7.24 11.26 -32.30
CA ILE A 284 5.95 11.12 -31.59
C ILE A 284 5.43 9.68 -31.49
N TYR A 285 6.06 8.73 -32.19
CA TYR A 285 5.70 7.32 -32.15
C TYR A 285 6.55 6.62 -31.09
N ASP A 286 7.75 6.17 -31.46
CA ASP A 286 8.74 5.66 -30.53
C ASP A 286 9.74 6.74 -30.16
N TYR A 287 10.03 6.87 -28.85
CA TYR A 287 10.96 7.89 -28.40
C TYR A 287 11.68 7.55 -27.11
N LEU A 288 12.87 8.13 -26.97
CA LEU A 288 13.67 8.14 -25.75
C LEU A 288 13.80 9.57 -25.23
N LEU A 289 13.54 9.76 -23.94
CA LEU A 289 13.79 10.98 -23.18
C LEU A 289 14.81 10.70 -22.09
N ILE A 290 15.67 11.69 -21.83
CA ILE A 290 16.62 11.67 -20.72
C ILE A 290 16.37 12.92 -19.89
N HIS A 291 15.96 12.73 -18.65
CA HIS A 291 15.63 13.80 -17.71
C HIS A 291 16.75 13.97 -16.68
N ASP A 292 17.18 15.22 -16.46
CA ASP A 292 18.14 15.66 -15.44
C ASP A 292 17.47 15.76 -14.06
N GLY A 293 17.01 14.63 -13.56
CA GLY A 293 16.26 14.48 -12.33
C GLY A 293 15.60 13.11 -12.27
N SER A 294 14.81 12.85 -11.23
CA SER A 294 14.10 11.56 -11.07
C SER A 294 12.64 11.62 -11.52
N GLN A 295 12.13 12.76 -11.97
CA GLN A 295 10.74 12.95 -12.36
C GLN A 295 10.61 13.30 -13.86
N PRO A 296 9.54 12.87 -14.55
CA PRO A 296 9.26 13.25 -15.95
C PRO A 296 9.08 14.76 -16.16
N THR A 297 8.85 15.52 -15.09
CA THR A 297 8.75 16.98 -15.09
C THR A 297 10.11 17.68 -14.97
N SER A 298 11.19 16.93 -14.76
CA SER A 298 12.54 17.48 -14.66
C SER A 298 13.01 17.97 -16.04
N PRO A 299 13.92 18.96 -16.11
CA PRO A 299 14.52 19.36 -17.39
C PRO A 299 15.14 18.16 -18.08
N GLY A 300 15.00 18.04 -19.40
CA GLY A 300 15.49 16.87 -20.12
C GLY A 300 15.91 17.20 -21.55
N VAL A 301 16.43 16.17 -22.22
CA VAL A 301 16.83 16.21 -23.62
C VAL A 301 16.13 15.10 -24.42
N GLY A 302 15.95 15.35 -25.71
CA GLY A 302 15.08 14.56 -26.60
C GLY A 302 13.81 15.34 -26.97
N PRO A 303 12.76 14.66 -27.45
CA PRO A 303 12.68 13.22 -27.72
C PRO A 303 13.68 12.78 -28.80
N TYR A 304 14.27 11.61 -28.63
CA TYR A 304 15.16 10.99 -29.62
C TYR A 304 14.48 9.79 -30.29
N CYS A 305 14.67 9.65 -31.60
CA CYS A 305 14.14 8.56 -32.40
C CYS A 305 14.99 8.34 -33.68
N GLY A 306 14.64 7.36 -34.51
CA GLY A 306 15.41 6.99 -35.69
C GLY A 306 16.80 6.42 -35.35
N THR A 307 17.78 6.67 -36.22
CA THR A 307 19.18 6.19 -36.07
C THR A 307 20.16 7.29 -35.65
N ARG A 308 19.67 8.52 -35.41
CA ARG A 308 20.54 9.65 -35.05
C ARG A 308 21.13 9.41 -33.67
N LYS A 309 22.47 9.45 -33.59
CA LYS A 309 23.20 9.23 -32.34
C LYS A 309 22.81 10.29 -31.31
N VAL A 310 22.27 9.83 -30.19
CA VAL A 310 22.01 10.65 -28.99
C VAL A 310 23.35 11.14 -28.44
N ALA A 311 23.46 12.45 -28.19
CA ALA A 311 24.66 13.03 -27.57
C ALA A 311 24.87 12.45 -26.17
N ASP A 312 26.12 12.30 -25.77
CA ASP A 312 26.46 11.91 -24.39
C ASP A 312 25.87 12.94 -23.41
N PHE A 313 25.32 12.46 -22.30
CA PHE A 313 24.59 13.28 -21.33
C PHE A 313 25.33 13.29 -19.98
N THR A 314 25.36 14.45 -19.33
CA THR A 314 25.93 14.62 -17.98
C THR A 314 24.90 15.31 -17.10
N SER A 315 24.51 14.67 -16.00
CA SER A 315 23.55 15.26 -15.07
C SER A 315 24.13 16.47 -14.32
N THR A 316 23.25 17.37 -13.90
CA THR A 316 23.61 18.45 -12.97
C THR A 316 23.50 17.99 -11.52
N GLY A 317 22.60 17.05 -11.24
CA GLY A 317 22.35 16.49 -9.91
C GLY A 317 22.67 15.00 -9.79
N SER A 318 22.18 14.41 -8.70
CA SER A 318 22.42 13.01 -8.35
C SER A 318 21.40 12.02 -8.96
N PHE A 319 20.51 12.49 -9.82
CA PHE A 319 19.46 11.67 -10.40
C PHE A 319 19.37 11.85 -11.91
N VAL A 320 19.11 10.74 -12.61
CA VAL A 320 18.72 10.74 -14.02
C VAL A 320 17.57 9.76 -14.22
N LEU A 321 16.54 10.18 -14.94
CA LEU A 321 15.46 9.33 -15.41
C LEU A 321 15.62 9.13 -16.92
N VAL A 322 15.75 7.88 -17.33
CA VAL A 322 15.68 7.47 -18.74
C VAL A 322 14.27 6.93 -18.98
N GLU A 323 13.55 7.55 -19.91
CA GLU A 323 12.16 7.23 -20.24
C GLU A 323 12.08 6.79 -21.70
N PHE A 324 11.54 5.60 -21.94
CA PHE A 324 11.35 5.03 -23.28
C PHE A 324 9.88 4.68 -23.49
N HIS A 325 9.35 5.12 -24.63
CA HIS A 325 8.01 4.77 -25.09
C HIS A 325 8.05 4.14 -26.48
N SER A 326 7.17 3.17 -26.68
CA SER A 326 6.89 2.62 -28.01
C SER A 326 5.40 2.56 -28.30
N ASP A 327 5.02 2.71 -29.56
CA ASP A 327 3.65 2.69 -30.02
C ASP A 327 3.15 1.27 -30.35
N THR A 328 2.05 1.14 -31.10
CA THR A 328 1.42 -0.14 -31.44
C THR A 328 2.01 -0.85 -32.66
N VAL A 329 2.98 -0.27 -33.37
CA VAL A 329 3.52 -0.81 -34.63
C VAL A 329 5.04 -0.66 -34.69
N TRP A 330 5.64 -1.24 -35.73
CA TRP A 330 7.03 -1.04 -36.17
C TRP A 330 8.11 -1.03 -35.10
N GLU A 331 8.64 -2.22 -34.80
CA GLU A 331 9.69 -2.37 -33.80
C GLU A 331 11.10 -2.44 -34.40
N PHE A 332 12.06 -1.88 -33.67
CA PHE A 332 13.48 -1.79 -34.05
C PHE A 332 14.38 -2.38 -32.95
N PRO A 333 15.69 -2.61 -33.20
CA PRO A 333 16.60 -3.18 -32.20
C PRO A 333 16.68 -2.41 -30.88
N GLY A 334 16.33 -1.13 -30.88
CA GLY A 334 16.26 -0.31 -29.67
C GLY A 334 17.60 0.33 -29.32
N PHE A 335 17.96 0.33 -28.04
CA PHE A 335 19.15 1.05 -27.58
C PHE A 335 19.92 0.31 -26.51
N LYS A 336 21.20 0.68 -26.43
CA LYS A 336 22.12 0.27 -25.36
C LYS A 336 22.95 1.48 -24.96
N MET A 337 22.95 1.80 -23.68
CA MET A 337 23.78 2.85 -23.10
C MET A 337 24.48 2.34 -21.84
N ASN A 338 25.64 2.91 -21.53
CA ASN A 338 26.27 2.73 -20.22
C ASN A 338 26.16 4.03 -19.41
N TYR A 339 26.18 3.87 -18.09
CA TYR A 339 26.26 4.98 -17.16
C TYR A 339 27.41 4.79 -16.18
N THR A 340 27.98 5.89 -15.71
CA THR A 340 29.02 5.92 -14.67
C THR A 340 28.86 7.15 -13.78
N PHE A 341 29.24 7.04 -12.51
CA PHE A 341 29.29 8.18 -11.60
C PHE A 341 30.67 8.83 -11.63
N GLY A 342 30.73 10.15 -11.57
CA GLY A 342 31.97 10.92 -11.42
C GLY A 342 31.74 12.20 -10.62
N ARG A 343 32.84 12.83 -10.17
CA ARG A 343 32.81 14.06 -9.38
C ARG A 343 33.18 15.26 -10.22
#